data_AF-G0MXD6-F1
#
_entry.id   AF-G0MXD6-F1
#
_cell.length_a   1.000
_cell.length_b   1.000
_cell.length_c   1.000
_cell.angle_alpha   90.00
_cell.angle_beta   90.00
_cell.angle_gamma   90.00
#
_symmetry.space_group_name_H-M   'P 1'
#
loop_
_entity.id
_entity.type
_entity.pdbx_description
1 polymer ?
#
loop_
_entity_poly.entity_id
_entity_poly.type
_entity_poly.pdbx_seq_one_letter_code
_entity_poly.pdbx_strand_id
1 'polypeptide(L)'
;MDLSQVPTNLPTEILNHNRQEIQRLTLIRNSMLQQGAHPAHLQPIEILINLNSVMIQLGEAPVSHSGLVAMLQTSLNIRTAWAALGVNYD
;
A
#
# COMPACT_ATOMS: atom_id res chain seq x y z
N MET A 1 -12.24 25.34 -17.51
CA MET A 1 -12.30 23.87 -17.58
C MET A 1 -12.33 23.39 -16.14
N ASP A 2 -13.50 22.95 -15.68
CA ASP A 2 -13.67 22.43 -14.33
C ASP A 2 -13.00 21.05 -14.28
N LEU A 3 -11.88 20.94 -13.57
CA LEU A 3 -11.09 19.72 -13.46
C LEU A 3 -11.66 18.74 -12.41
N SER A 4 -12.82 19.06 -11.81
CA SER A 4 -13.37 18.36 -10.65
C SER A 4 -13.91 16.95 -10.91
N GLN A 5 -13.90 16.43 -12.14
CA GLN A 5 -14.40 15.08 -12.45
C GLN A 5 -13.54 14.32 -13.46
N VAL A 6 -12.23 14.29 -13.27
CA VAL A 6 -11.44 13.22 -13.92
C VAL A 6 -11.69 11.95 -13.11
N PRO A 7 -12.34 10.91 -13.67
CA PRO A 7 -12.49 9.65 -12.96
C PRO A 7 -11.09 9.10 -12.69
N THR A 8 -10.82 8.78 -11.43
CA THR A 8 -9.58 8.18 -10.95
C THR A 8 -9.73 6.66 -10.85
N ASN A 9 -8.61 5.92 -10.84
CA ASN A 9 -8.69 4.45 -10.77
C ASN A 9 -9.33 3.94 -9.47
N LEU A 10 -9.27 4.71 -8.37
CA LEU A 10 -9.96 4.40 -7.12
C LEU A 10 -10.69 5.62 -6.55
N PRO A 11 -11.82 5.38 -5.84
CA PRO A 11 -12.45 6.39 -5.00
C PRO A 11 -11.60 6.71 -3.77
N THR A 12 -11.78 7.92 -3.22
CA THR A 12 -10.94 8.47 -2.15
C THR A 12 -11.02 7.66 -0.86
N GLU A 13 -12.17 7.04 -0.59
CA GLU A 13 -12.40 6.17 0.57
C GLU A 13 -11.45 4.96 0.56
N ILE A 14 -11.23 4.34 -0.59
CA ILE A 14 -10.30 3.21 -0.73
C ILE A 14 -8.85 3.68 -0.59
N LEU A 15 -8.52 4.88 -1.10
CA LEU A 15 -7.20 5.48 -0.91
C LEU A 15 -6.92 5.75 0.57
N ASN A 16 -7.94 6.18 1.33
CA ASN A 16 -7.81 6.43 2.77
C ASN A 16 -7.49 5.16 3.56
N HIS A 17 -7.99 3.99 3.16
CA HIS A 17 -7.59 2.72 3.78
C HIS A 17 -6.10 2.43 3.59
N ASN A 18 -5.55 2.65 2.39
CA ASN A 18 -4.11 2.49 2.14
C ASN A 18 -3.29 3.50 2.98
N ARG A 19 -3.76 4.74 3.13
CA ARG A 19 -3.11 5.76 3.96
C ARG A 19 -3.09 5.37 5.45
N GLN A 20 -4.19 4.84 5.96
CA GLN A 20 -4.28 4.33 7.33
C GLN A 20 -3.34 3.13 7.55
N GLU A 21 -3.26 2.22 6.57
CA GLU A 21 -2.36 1.08 6.68
C GLU A 21 -0.89 1.50 6.68
N ILE A 22 -0.50 2.50 5.87
CA ILE A 22 0.85 3.08 5.93
C ILE A 22 1.16 3.64 7.32
N GLN A 23 0.22 4.38 7.93
CA GLN A 23 0.40 4.93 9.28
C GLN A 23 0.59 3.81 10.31
N ARG A 24 -0.24 2.76 10.25
CA ARG A 24 -0.17 1.59 11.11
C ARG A 24 1.17 0.86 10.98
N LEU A 25 1.58 0.55 9.75
CA LEU A 25 2.85 -0.12 9.47
C LEU A 25 4.06 0.73 9.90
N THR A 26 4.00 2.05 9.70
CA THR A 26 5.05 2.98 10.13
C THR A 26 5.21 2.98 11.66
N LEU A 27 4.10 2.95 12.40
CA LEU A 27 4.14 2.82 13.86
C LEU A 27 4.81 1.51 14.28
N ILE A 28 4.40 0.38 13.71
CA ILE A 28 4.98 -0.94 14.01
C ILE A 28 6.48 -0.95 13.70
N ARG A 29 6.88 -0.48 12.51
CA ARG A 29 8.27 -0.39 12.06
C ARG A 29 9.13 0.43 13.02
N ASN A 30 8.63 1.58 13.47
CA ASN A 30 9.34 2.44 14.40
C ASN A 30 9.45 1.81 15.80
N SER A 31 8.40 1.16 16.29
CA SER A 31 8.45 0.43 17.57
C SER A 31 9.44 -0.73 17.54
N MET A 32 9.47 -1.51 16.45
CA MET A 32 10.45 -2.59 16.28
C MET A 32 11.88 -2.06 16.21
N LEU A 33 12.10 -0.97 15.46
CA LEU A 33 13.41 -0.32 15.38
C LEU A 33 13.89 0.16 16.76
N GLN A 34 13.01 0.77 17.56
CA GLN A 34 13.32 1.22 18.91
C GLN A 34 13.67 0.06 19.87
N GLN A 35 13.11 -1.12 19.64
CA GLN A 35 13.42 -2.34 20.39
C GLN A 35 14.70 -3.04 19.90
N GLY A 36 15.39 -2.47 18.90
CA GLY A 36 16.61 -3.06 18.34
C GLY A 36 16.36 -4.24 17.42
N ALA A 37 15.18 -4.32 16.79
CA ALA A 37 14.89 -5.37 15.82
C ALA A 37 15.91 -5.38 14.67
N HIS A 38 16.31 -6.57 14.25
CA HIS A 38 17.22 -6.74 13.13
C HIS A 38 16.60 -6.18 11.83
N PRO A 39 17.34 -5.47 10.96
CA PRO A 39 16.81 -4.88 9.73
C PRO A 39 16.04 -5.86 8.83
N ALA A 40 16.45 -7.13 8.80
CA ALA A 40 15.76 -8.18 8.05
C ALA A 40 14.28 -8.36 8.45
N HIS A 41 13.92 -8.08 9.71
CA HIS A 41 12.53 -8.13 10.17
C HIS A 41 11.73 -6.87 9.85
N LEU A 42 12.41 -5.75 9.56
CA LEU A 42 11.77 -4.50 9.16
C LEU A 42 11.47 -4.48 7.65
N GLN A 43 12.28 -5.19 6.85
CA GLN A 43 12.18 -5.19 5.40
C GLN A 43 10.78 -5.53 4.86
N PRO A 44 10.05 -6.56 5.34
CA PRO A 44 8.70 -6.84 4.84
C PRO A 44 7.71 -5.70 5.14
N ILE A 45 7.86 -5.03 6.28
CA ILE A 45 7.02 -3.90 6.68
C ILE A 45 7.30 -2.69 5.76
N GLU A 46 8.57 -2.43 5.46
CA GLU A 46 8.98 -1.38 4.52
C GLU A 46 8.46 -1.64 3.10
N ILE A 47 8.47 -2.90 2.65
CA ILE A 47 7.86 -3.33 1.38
C ILE A 47 6.35 -3.05 1.39
N LEU A 48 5.65 -3.40 2.46
CA LEU A 48 4.21 -3.13 2.58
C LEU A 48 3.89 -1.64 2.55
N ILE A 49 4.67 -0.79 3.24
CA ILE A 49 4.52 0.67 3.20
C ILE A 49 4.69 1.18 1.77
N ASN A 50 5.72 0.70 1.07
CA ASN A 50 5.98 1.10 -0.32
C ASN A 50 4.83 0.69 -1.24
N LEU A 51 4.35 -0.56 -1.14
CA LEU A 51 3.27 -1.06 -1.99
C LEU A 51 1.93 -0.33 -1.76
N ASN A 52 1.60 0.00 -0.50
CA ASN A 52 0.42 0.83 -0.21
C ASN A 52 0.58 2.25 -0.78
N SER A 53 1.81 2.79 -0.77
CA SER A 53 2.10 4.10 -1.37
C SER A 53 1.92 4.07 -2.90
N VAL A 54 2.39 3.01 -3.55
CA VAL A 54 2.18 2.77 -4.99
C VAL A 54 0.69 2.62 -5.31
N MET A 55 -0.09 1.91 -4.49
CA MET A 55 -1.53 1.78 -4.68
C MET A 55 -2.24 3.14 -4.63
N ILE A 56 -1.80 4.03 -3.74
CA ILE A 56 -2.33 5.41 -3.67
C ILE A 56 -2.01 6.17 -4.96
N GLN A 57 -0.75 6.15 -5.40
CA GLN A 57 -0.32 6.85 -6.63
C GLN A 57 -1.09 6.36 -7.87
N LEU A 58 -1.23 5.04 -8.02
CA LEU A 58 -1.99 4.46 -9.13
C LEU A 58 -3.48 4.77 -9.02
N GLY A 59 -4.02 4.75 -7.80
CA GLY A 59 -5.42 5.01 -7.53
C GLY A 59 -5.84 6.47 -7.73
N GLU A 60 -4.94 7.43 -7.48
CA GLU A 60 -5.14 8.87 -7.75
C GLU A 60 -4.99 9.24 -9.22
N ALA A 61 -4.30 8.40 -10.01
CA ALA A 61 -4.13 8.64 -11.44
C ALA A 61 -5.48 8.52 -12.19
N PRO A 62 -5.62 9.21 -13.34
CA PRO A 62 -6.77 9.04 -14.22
C PRO A 62 -7.02 7.57 -14.59
N VAL A 63 -8.29 7.20 -14.77
CA VAL A 63 -8.67 5.83 -15.14
C VAL A 63 -7.93 5.40 -16.41
N SER A 64 -7.19 4.29 -16.31
CA SER A 64 -6.50 3.69 -17.45
C SER A 64 -6.36 2.19 -17.29
N HIS A 65 -6.41 1.45 -18.40
CA HIS A 65 -6.26 -0.01 -18.38
C HIS A 65 -4.92 -0.44 -17.77
N SER A 66 -3.82 0.21 -18.16
CA SER A 66 -2.50 -0.06 -17.61
C SER A 66 -2.41 0.26 -16.11
N GLY A 67 -3.07 1.33 -15.65
CA GLY A 67 -3.18 1.66 -14.23
C GLY A 67 -3.89 0.57 -13.43
N LEU A 68 -5.05 0.10 -13.93
CA LEU A 68 -5.80 -0.98 -13.29
C LEU A 68 -5.02 -2.31 -13.24
N VAL A 69 -4.30 -2.66 -14.31
CA VAL A 69 -3.42 -3.86 -14.32
C VAL A 69 -2.29 -3.71 -13.31
N ALA A 70 -1.64 -2.54 -13.24
CA ALA A 70 -0.59 -2.28 -12.25
C ALA A 70 -1.14 -2.33 -10.81
N MET A 71 -2.37 -1.88 -10.58
CA MET A 71 -3.02 -2.01 -9.27
C MET A 71 -3.31 -3.45 -8.91
N LEU A 72 -3.79 -4.27 -9.85
CA LEU A 72 -3.99 -5.71 -9.61
C LEU A 72 -2.67 -6.37 -9.20
N GLN A 73 -1.58 -6.12 -9.94
CA GLN A 73 -0.27 -6.63 -9.58
C GLN A 73 0.20 -6.13 -8.20
N THR A 74 0.01 -4.85 -7.91
CA THR A 74 0.33 -4.27 -6.60
C THR A 74 -0.46 -4.95 -5.49
N SER A 75 -1.74 -5.25 -5.71
CA SER A 75 -2.59 -5.95 -4.72
C SER A 75 -2.11 -7.37 -4.43
N LEU A 76 -1.65 -8.10 -5.45
CA LEU A 76 -1.07 -9.44 -5.30
C LEU A 76 0.25 -9.37 -4.53
N ASN A 77 1.09 -8.36 -4.84
CA ASN A 77 2.34 -8.14 -4.12
C ASN A 77 2.09 -7.81 -2.63
N ILE A 78 1.04 -7.03 -2.32
CA ILE A 78 0.64 -6.74 -0.93
C ILE A 78 0.26 -8.04 -0.22
N ARG A 79 -0.58 -8.89 -0.83
CA ARG A 79 -0.96 -10.19 -0.27
C ARG A 79 0.27 -11.08 0.00
N THR A 80 1.18 -11.17 -0.97
CA THR A 80 2.43 -11.95 -0.81
C THR A 80 3.31 -11.40 0.32
N ALA A 81 3.43 -10.09 0.44
CA ALA A 81 4.21 -9.47 1.51
C ALA A 81 3.60 -9.70 2.90
N TRP A 82 2.26 -9.71 3.02
CA TRP A 82 1.57 -10.12 4.25
C TRP A 82 1.76 -11.60 4.58
N ALA A 83 1.68 -12.48 3.58
CA ALA A 83 1.93 -13.92 3.77
C ALA A 83 3.37 -14.19 4.25
N ALA A 84 4.35 -13.42 3.79
CA ALA A 84 5.73 -13.50 4.28
C ALA A 84 5.87 -13.11 5.77
N LEU A 85 4.93 -12.36 6.32
CA LEU A 85 4.82 -12.06 7.75
C LEU A 85 3.95 -13.07 8.52
N GLY A 86 3.51 -14.16 7.87
CA GLY A 86 2.62 -15.16 8.47
C GLY A 86 1.16 -14.70 8.60
N VAL A 87 0.78 -13.62 7.91
CA VAL A 87 -0.60 -13.11 7.88
C VAL A 87 -1.25 -13.59 6.59
N ASN A 88 -2.15 -14.57 6.70
CA ASN A 88 -2.96 -15.02 5.56
C ASN A 88 -4.30 -14.26 5.57
N TYR A 89 -4.69 -13.72 4.42
CA TYR A 89 -6.06 -13.25 4.20
C TYR A 89 -6.86 -14.43 3.67
N ASP A 90 -7.77 -14.97 4.50
CA ASP A 90 -8.79 -15.93 4.09
C ASP A 90 -9.74 -15.31 3.03
#